data_AF-A0A0T5ZBC0-F1
#
_entry.id   AF-A0A0T5ZBC0-F1
#
_cell.length_a   1.000
_cell.length_b   1.000
_cell.length_c   1.000
_cell.angle_alpha   90.00
_cell.angle_beta   90.00
_cell.angle_gamma   90.00
#
_symmetry.space_group_name_H-M   'P 1'
#
loop_
_entity.id
_entity.type
_entity.pdbx_description
1 polymer ?
#
loop_
_entity_poly.entity_id
_entity_poly.type
_entity_poly.pdbx_seq_one_letter_code
_entity_poly.pdbx_strand_id
1 'polypeptide(L)' 'ERYEEVSLFNGQAKDYAYDIIEETTEIPENLRYYIDYDAIARDMKINGEIIEIDHDLIVTNAYDF' A
#
# COMPACT_ATOMS: atom_id res chain seq x y z
N GLU A 1 22.81 -5.56 8.50
CA GLU A 1 22.99 -5.25 7.07
C GLU A 1 21.67 -5.19 6.31
N ARG A 2 20.69 -6.11 6.45
CA ARG A 2 19.35 -6.00 5.82
C ARG A 2 18.45 -4.83 6.28
N TYR A 3 18.70 -4.19 7.43
CA TYR A 3 17.83 -3.12 7.95
C TYR A 3 17.86 -1.82 7.13
N GLU A 4 18.87 -1.62 6.29
CA GLU A 4 19.00 -0.41 5.46
C GLU A 4 18.10 -0.44 4.21
N GLU A 5 17.53 -1.61 3.87
CA GLU A 5 16.69 -1.77 2.68
C GLU A 5 15.20 -1.51 2.95
N VAL A 6 14.80 -1.20 4.20
CA VAL A 6 13.39 -0.97 4.59
C VAL A 6 12.84 0.28 3.91
N SER A 7 11.82 0.08 3.07
CA SER A 7 11.07 1.15 2.43
C SER A 7 9.87 1.53 3.30
N LEU A 8 9.80 2.81 3.66
CA LEU A 8 8.77 3.37 4.53
C LEU A 8 7.83 4.29 3.75
N PHE A 9 6.54 4.15 4.03
CA PHE A 9 5.47 5.02 3.56
C PHE A 9 4.82 5.73 4.76
N ASN A 10 4.65 7.05 4.64
CA ASN A 10 3.96 7.87 5.64
C ASN A 10 2.51 8.09 5.18
N GLY A 11 1.55 7.51 5.90
CA GLY A 11 0.12 7.57 5.60
C GLY A 11 -0.60 6.27 5.96
N GLN A 12 -1.90 6.24 5.73
CA GLN A 12 -2.71 5.04 5.96
C GLN A 12 -2.51 4.02 4.84
N ALA A 13 -2.84 2.76 5.09
CA ALA A 13 -2.62 1.69 4.13
C ALA A 13 -3.41 1.87 2.83
N LYS A 14 -4.61 2.45 2.93
CA LYS A 14 -5.43 2.82 1.76
C LYS A 14 -4.77 3.91 0.90
N ASP A 15 -3.97 4.80 1.51
CA ASP A 15 -3.30 5.87 0.78
C ASP A 15 -2.17 5.27 -0.05
N TYR A 16 -1.42 4.32 0.52
CA TYR A 16 -0.42 3.54 -0.23
C TYR A 16 -1.07 2.72 -1.36
N ALA A 17 -2.19 2.06 -1.09
CA ALA A 17 -2.93 1.31 -2.10
C ALA A 17 -3.43 2.22 -3.23
N TYR A 18 -3.91 3.43 -2.91
CA TYR A 18 -4.29 4.43 -3.89
C TYR A 18 -3.10 4.84 -4.78
N ASP A 19 -1.97 5.21 -4.17
CA ASP A 19 -0.78 5.68 -4.90
C ASP A 19 -0.27 4.61 -5.88
N ILE A 20 -0.14 3.36 -5.44
CA ILE A 20 0.33 2.26 -6.28
C ILE A 20 -0.65 1.98 -7.43
N ILE A 21 -1.96 1.96 -7.16
CA ILE A 21 -2.96 1.66 -8.19
C ILE A 21 -3.02 2.78 -9.22
N GLU A 22 -3.03 4.06 -8.81
CA GLU A 22 -3.03 5.19 -9.76
C GLU A 22 -1.72 5.29 -10.55
N GLU A 23 -0.57 4.85 -10.00
CA GLU A 23 0.71 4.80 -10.72
C GLU A 23 0.75 3.65 -11.75
N THR A 24 0.15 2.49 -11.43
CA THR A 24 0.34 1.26 -12.21
C THR A 24 -0.85 0.89 -13.10
N THR A 25 -2.03 1.45 -12.85
CA THR A 25 -3.29 1.05 -13.49
C THR A 25 -4.04 2.26 -14.03
N GLU A 26 -4.36 2.24 -15.32
CA GLU A 26 -5.24 3.25 -15.91
C GLU A 26 -6.70 2.97 -15.54
N ILE A 27 -7.24 3.74 -14.60
CA ILE A 27 -8.62 3.62 -14.12
C ILE A 27 -9.56 4.43 -15.03
N PRO A 28 -10.57 3.81 -15.66
CA PRO A 28 -11.61 4.54 -16.39
C PRO A 28 -12.32 5.57 -15.49
N GLU A 29 -12.55 6.78 -16.02
CA GLU A 29 -13.09 7.90 -15.24
C GLU A 29 -14.43 7.57 -14.55
N ASN A 30 -15.30 6.82 -15.24
CA ASN A 30 -16.59 6.39 -14.72
C ASN A 30 -16.50 5.36 -13.58
N LEU A 31 -15.35 4.71 -13.39
CA LEU A 31 -15.11 3.72 -12.33
C LEU A 31 -14.31 4.26 -11.15
N ARG A 32 -13.71 5.46 -11.25
CA ARG A 32 -12.81 6.03 -10.24
C ARG A 32 -13.41 6.08 -8.83
N TYR A 33 -14.71 6.38 -8.72
CA TYR A 33 -15.42 6.47 -7.44
C TYR A 33 -15.96 5.14 -6.91
N TYR A 34 -15.72 4.04 -7.61
CA TYR A 34 -16.19 2.70 -7.24
C TYR A 34 -15.06 1.80 -6.70
N ILE A 35 -13.83 2.30 -6.64
CA ILE A 35 -12.69 1.53 -6.15
C ILE A 35 -12.61 1.67 -4.63
N ASP A 36 -12.59 0.52 -3.95
CA ASP A 36 -12.45 0.43 -2.51
C ASP A 36 -10.98 0.18 -2.15
N TYR A 37 -10.24 1.27 -1.93
CA TYR A 37 -8.82 1.21 -1.57
C TYR A 37 -8.58 0.64 -0.16
N ASP A 38 -9.56 0.71 0.74
CA ASP A 38 -9.47 0.07 2.06
C ASP A 38 -9.48 -1.46 1.92
N ALA A 39 -10.33 -2.00 1.03
CA ALA A 39 -10.35 -3.42 0.72
C ALA A 39 -9.04 -3.89 0.08
N ILE A 40 -8.51 -3.13 -0.89
CA ILE A 40 -7.21 -3.45 -1.53
C ILE A 40 -6.09 -3.44 -0.49
N ALA A 41 -5.99 -2.38 0.31
CA ALA A 41 -4.96 -2.28 1.35
C ALA A 41 -5.04 -3.42 2.38
N ARG A 42 -6.26 -3.87 2.70
CA ARG A 42 -6.46 -5.04 3.57
C ARG A 42 -5.89 -6.30 2.94
N ASP A 43 -6.10 -6.51 1.65
CA ASP A 43 -5.56 -7.67 0.94
C ASP A 43 -4.02 -7.63 0.90
N MET A 44 -3.43 -6.45 0.64
CA MET A 44 -1.97 -6.26 0.69
C MET A 44 -1.39 -6.62 2.07
N LYS A 45 -2.09 -6.24 3.16
CA LYS A 45 -1.70 -6.63 4.54
C LYS A 45 -1.81 -8.13 4.77
N ILE A 46 -2.90 -8.76 4.31
CA ILE A 46 -3.12 -10.20 4.50
C ILE A 46 -2.07 -11.02 3.75
N ASN A 47 -1.72 -10.59 2.53
CA ASN A 47 -0.68 -11.23 1.76
C ASN A 47 0.67 -11.03 2.45
N GLY A 48 0.92 -9.85 3.03
CA GLY A 48 2.19 -9.48 3.65
C GLY A 48 3.04 -8.59 2.74
N GLU A 49 2.42 -7.98 1.73
CA GLU A 49 3.05 -6.96 0.86
C GLU A 49 3.39 -5.71 1.66
N ILE A 50 2.51 -5.34 2.60
CA ILE A 50 2.71 -4.20 3.50
C ILE A 50 2.50 -4.59 4.97
N ILE A 51 3.20 -3.89 5.86
CA ILE A 51 3.06 -4.04 7.32
C ILE A 51 2.90 -2.65 7.94
N GLU A 52 1.84 -2.45 8.72
CA GLU A 52 1.66 -1.24 9.53
C GLU A 52 2.43 -1.40 10.84
N ILE A 53 3.35 -0.48 11.11
CA ILE A 53 4.25 -0.54 12.27
C ILE A 53 3.96 0.55 13.31
N ASP A 54 3.29 1.63 12.90
CA ASP A 54 2.76 2.69 13.76
C ASP A 54 1.59 3.39 13.05
N HIS A 55 0.90 4.29 13.76
CA HIS A 55 -0.12 5.15 13.16
C HIS A 55 0.48 5.96 12.01
N ASP A 56 -0.10 5.83 10.81
CA ASP A 56 0.35 6.45 9.57
C ASP A 56 1.78 6.07 9.15
N LEU A 57 2.28 4.88 9.53
CA LEU A 57 3.61 4.43 9.13
C LEU A 57 3.61 2.95 8.70
N ILE A 58 4.05 2.72 7.47
CA ILE A 58 3.94 1.42 6.79
C ILE A 58 5.27 1.02 6.17
N VAL A 59 5.62 -0.25 6.30
CA VAL A 59 6.71 -0.89 5.54
C VAL A 59 6.13 -1.46 4.26
N THR A 60 6.68 -1.09 3.10
CA THR A 60 6.11 -1.39 1.78
C THR A 60 6.84 -2.50 1.01
N ASN A 61 8.00 -2.92 1.50
CA ASN A 61 8.77 -4.03 0.94
C ASN A 61 8.94 -5.15 1.97
N ALA A 62 7.87 -5.46 2.70
CA ALA A 62 7.90 -6.39 3.82
C ALA A 62 8.44 -7.80 3.47
N TYR A 63 8.36 -8.22 2.20
CA TYR A 63 8.92 -9.48 1.72
C TYR A 63 10.43 -9.48 1.46
N ASP A 64 11.07 -8.32 1.37
CA ASP A 64 12.50 -8.24 1.02
C ASP A 64 13.40 -8.54 2.24
N PHE A 65 12.82 -8.79 3.42
CA PHE A 65 13.50 -9.01 4.72
C PHE A 65 13.49 -10.43 5.26
#